data_AF-A0AAN9YK70-F1
#
_entry.id   AF-A0AAN9YK70-F1
#
_cell.length_a   1.000
_cell.length_b   1.000
_cell.length_c   1.000
_cell.angle_alpha   90.00
_cell.angle_beta   90.00
_cell.angle_gamma   90.00
#
_symmetry.space_group_name_H-M   'P 1'
#
loop_
_entity.id
_entity.type
_entity.pdbx_description
1 polymer ?
#
loop_
_entity_poly.entity_id
_entity_poly.type
_entity_poly.pdbx_seq_one_letter_code
_entity_poly.pdbx_strand_id
1 'polypeptide(L)'
;MIHIFQEATPAMLAGIHLAMSPHFDMDELFSHLVAPHGETTAHMHRAGEPDPIHQRSFFFVFKYHTLVGDGLTPAPWQQYDHRPSDAKPPDHIHITECSSILALSLEGDPVKKVPLRRGRRKGATTGAIYDTFAPFNLLNIQCFPDHIHSENSSIRKPCYYNGPYTFMNRLVAEYRDATKRWLQLNDQLRKLITPPSSFMFDSKVRDKLLFEDADFTFSRRYFWAYNCLGVINDTMKSTISQYTDTFTPEFWEGKHPTIWPLQEPDSPEGRNYLAQMAVLRHELEQAIDDIKAVLQANEQVRQETNSLREQLFSGSSVKESRRAIEQGDNIKILTGVSMLFLPLSFVTTPTRKSVFGITEFTISANDWRFPVTMVSVCVPFFLLIFILQTRAGMRGVRRVGDLLERVLGRLRGRGRDGDERRLQLQQQLVQAAESKRSVVSPGGGRRGKMRRRVSRRMGKKEVRGGGTPGGTLEVVQKPTGSVEGTLCDDEKKEESWWERRRGKAEDVLERRVGSNV
;
A
#
# COMPACT_ATOMS: atom_id res chain seq x y z
N MET A 1 -27.74 33.31 5.87
CA MET A 1 -27.75 33.18 4.40
C MET A 1 -26.98 31.94 3.97
N ILE A 2 -27.28 31.34 2.80
CA ILE A 2 -26.56 30.18 2.28
C ILE A 2 -25.88 30.58 0.96
N HIS A 3 -24.56 30.41 0.89
CA HIS A 3 -23.76 30.71 -0.29
C HIS A 3 -23.03 29.45 -0.74
N ILE A 4 -23.24 29.05 -1.99
CA ILE A 4 -22.58 27.90 -2.60
C ILE A 4 -21.86 28.40 -3.84
N PHE A 5 -20.55 28.20 -3.90
CA PHE A 5 -19.71 28.57 -5.01
C PHE A 5 -19.10 27.31 -5.60
N GLN A 6 -19.30 27.10 -6.88
CA GLN A 6 -18.78 25.96 -7.63
C GLN A 6 -17.72 26.47 -8.59
N GLU A 7 -16.58 25.79 -8.65
CA GLU A 7 -15.45 26.11 -9.53
C GLU A 7 -15.03 27.59 -9.41
N ALA A 8 -14.84 28.07 -8.17
CA ALA A 8 -14.57 29.47 -7.91
C ALA A 8 -13.26 29.93 -8.55
N THR A 9 -13.36 30.85 -9.52
CA THR A 9 -12.21 31.52 -10.12
C THR A 9 -11.50 32.42 -9.10
N PRO A 10 -10.22 32.78 -9.30
CA PRO A 10 -9.51 33.70 -8.40
C PRO A 10 -10.25 35.02 -8.16
N ALA A 11 -10.92 35.56 -9.20
CA ALA A 11 -11.74 36.77 -9.07
C ALA A 11 -12.98 36.54 -8.18
N MET A 12 -13.64 35.37 -8.30
CA MET A 12 -14.73 35.00 -7.41
C MET A 12 -14.25 34.82 -5.97
N LEU A 13 -13.11 34.16 -5.76
CA LEU A 13 -12.52 34.00 -4.42
C LEU A 13 -12.21 35.35 -3.76
N ALA A 14 -11.70 36.33 -4.52
CA ALA A 14 -11.50 37.69 -4.02
C ALA A 14 -12.82 38.38 -3.63
N GLY A 15 -13.89 38.20 -4.43
CA GLY A 15 -15.22 38.71 -4.10
C GLY A 15 -15.83 38.05 -2.86
N ILE A 16 -15.64 36.73 -2.72
CA ILE A 16 -16.07 35.96 -1.54
C ILE A 16 -15.33 36.44 -0.30
N HIS A 17 -14.02 36.66 -0.38
CA HIS A 17 -13.23 37.20 0.72
C HIS A 17 -13.79 38.54 1.22
N LEU A 18 -14.04 39.48 0.30
CA LEU A 18 -14.61 40.78 0.64
C LEU A 18 -15.99 40.65 1.32
N ALA A 19 -16.87 39.81 0.76
CA ALA A 19 -18.25 39.67 1.23
C ALA A 19 -18.37 38.89 2.55
N MET A 20 -17.51 37.89 2.77
CA MET A 20 -17.62 36.94 3.89
C MET A 20 -16.63 37.22 5.03
N SER A 21 -15.66 38.13 4.85
CA SER A 21 -14.71 38.56 5.89
C SER A 21 -15.34 39.01 7.22
N PRO A 22 -16.56 39.58 7.28
CA PRO A 22 -17.17 39.92 8.57
C PRO A 22 -17.59 38.69 9.37
N HIS A 23 -17.83 37.56 8.70
CA HIS A 23 -18.43 36.35 9.28
C HIS A 23 -17.40 35.25 9.51
N PHE A 24 -16.41 35.14 8.62
CA PHE A 24 -15.40 34.09 8.62
C PHE A 24 -13.99 34.69 8.52
N ASP A 25 -13.02 33.96 9.08
CA ASP A 25 -11.61 34.16 8.77
C ASP A 25 -11.32 33.54 7.39
N MET A 26 -11.45 34.36 6.35
CA MET A 26 -11.31 33.91 4.98
C MET A 26 -9.88 33.54 4.61
N ASP A 27 -8.88 34.11 5.30
CA ASP A 27 -7.47 33.79 5.07
C ASP A 27 -7.17 32.37 5.59
N GLU A 28 -7.71 32.01 6.75
CA GLU A 28 -7.65 30.63 7.28
C GLU A 28 -8.31 29.66 6.29
N LEU A 29 -9.56 29.93 5.88
CA LEU A 29 -10.29 29.04 4.97
C LEU A 29 -9.53 28.85 3.64
N PHE A 30 -9.02 29.92 3.04
CA PHE A 30 -8.27 29.82 1.79
C PHE A 30 -6.92 29.15 1.96
N SER A 31 -6.25 29.32 3.10
CA SER A 31 -5.02 28.59 3.39
C SER A 31 -5.28 27.08 3.41
N HIS A 32 -6.40 26.65 3.99
CA HIS A 32 -6.81 25.24 3.98
C HIS A 32 -7.24 24.77 2.59
N LEU A 33 -7.87 25.60 1.78
CA LEU A 33 -8.26 25.28 0.41
C LEU A 33 -7.04 25.01 -0.48
N VAL A 34 -6.02 25.87 -0.37
CA VAL A 34 -4.83 25.88 -1.24
C VAL A 34 -3.72 24.95 -0.73
N ALA A 35 -3.70 24.60 0.56
CA ALA A 35 -2.61 23.81 1.14
C ALA A 35 -2.41 22.48 0.39
N PRO A 36 -1.21 22.23 -0.18
CA PRO A 36 -0.92 20.98 -0.88
C PRO A 36 -0.88 19.81 0.13
N HIS A 37 -1.37 18.64 -0.27
CA HIS A 37 -1.29 17.40 0.51
C HIS A 37 -2.03 17.39 1.85
N GLY A 38 -3.17 18.07 1.94
CA GLY A 38 -3.98 18.01 3.15
C GLY A 38 -4.87 16.77 3.18
N GLU A 39 -4.98 16.19 4.36
CA GLU A 39 -6.09 15.29 4.69
C GLU A 39 -7.39 16.08 4.87
N THR A 40 -8.54 15.39 4.80
CA THR A 40 -9.81 15.99 5.24
C THR A 40 -9.67 16.37 6.71
N THR A 41 -10.07 17.58 7.10
CA THR A 41 -10.00 18.06 8.49
C THR A 41 -11.32 18.69 8.94
N ALA A 42 -11.66 18.45 10.21
CA ALA A 42 -12.82 19.04 10.86
C ALA A 42 -12.38 20.06 11.92
N HIS A 43 -12.83 21.31 11.76
CA HIS A 43 -12.56 22.40 12.70
C HIS A 43 -13.86 22.78 13.43
N MET A 44 -14.34 21.86 14.27
CA MET A 44 -15.60 22.03 15.02
C MET A 44 -15.39 22.44 16.48
N HIS A 45 -14.28 22.07 17.10
CA HIS A 45 -14.00 22.35 18.51
C HIS A 45 -13.31 23.71 18.73
N ARG A 46 -13.91 24.80 18.24
CA ARG A 46 -13.29 26.14 18.24
C ARG A 46 -13.66 27.04 19.42
N ALA A 47 -14.47 26.54 20.36
CA ALA A 47 -14.93 27.31 21.51
C ALA A 47 -13.79 27.92 22.35
N GLY A 48 -12.57 27.36 22.30
CA GLY A 48 -11.41 27.83 23.05
C GLY A 48 -10.43 28.74 22.31
N GLU A 49 -10.75 29.14 21.08
CA GLU A 49 -9.92 30.06 20.33
C GLU A 49 -10.01 31.49 20.89
N PRO A 50 -8.97 32.32 20.79
CA PRO A 50 -9.00 33.68 21.31
C PRO A 50 -9.93 34.59 20.49
N ASP A 51 -10.04 34.34 19.19
CA ASP A 51 -10.77 35.21 18.28
C ASP A 51 -12.28 34.88 18.28
N PRO A 52 -13.15 35.89 18.44
CA PRO A 52 -14.60 35.67 18.52
C PRO A 52 -15.17 35.11 17.20
N ILE A 53 -14.54 35.46 16.06
CA ILE A 53 -14.90 34.93 14.74
C ILE A 53 -14.61 33.42 14.66
N HIS A 54 -13.50 32.96 15.26
CA HIS A 54 -13.17 31.54 15.31
C HIS A 54 -14.11 30.78 16.25
N GLN A 55 -14.48 31.36 17.39
CA GLN A 55 -15.39 30.72 18.34
C GLN A 55 -16.81 30.48 17.78
N ARG A 56 -17.27 31.33 16.85
CA ARG A 56 -18.60 31.24 16.23
C ARG A 56 -18.63 30.52 14.88
N SER A 57 -17.45 30.23 14.32
CA SER A 57 -17.30 29.56 13.03
C SER A 57 -16.95 28.09 13.21
N PHE A 58 -17.46 27.26 12.31
CA PHE A 58 -17.28 25.82 12.29
C PHE A 58 -17.08 25.41 10.85
N PHE A 59 -16.05 24.64 10.52
CA PHE A 59 -15.86 24.25 9.13
C PHE A 59 -15.28 22.86 8.96
N PHE A 60 -15.61 22.25 7.83
CA PHE A 60 -15.04 21.02 7.32
C PHE A 60 -14.28 21.32 6.03
N VAL A 61 -13.05 20.83 5.95
CA VAL A 61 -12.23 20.89 4.74
C VAL A 61 -12.15 19.49 4.19
N PHE A 62 -12.78 19.26 3.05
CA PHE A 62 -12.71 18.00 2.32
C PHE A 62 -11.55 18.05 1.33
N LYS A 63 -10.70 17.04 1.40
CA LYS A 63 -9.61 16.83 0.43
C LYS A 63 -9.61 15.39 -0.02
N TYR A 64 -9.83 15.20 -1.32
CA TYR A 64 -9.89 13.88 -1.93
C TYR A 64 -9.52 13.97 -3.41
N HIS A 65 -9.43 12.84 -4.11
CA HIS A 65 -9.01 12.80 -5.50
C HIS A 65 -10.20 12.55 -6.43
N THR A 66 -10.20 13.18 -7.61
CA THR A 66 -11.19 12.94 -8.67
C THR A 66 -10.52 12.82 -10.04
N LEU A 67 -11.32 12.44 -11.04
CA LEU A 67 -10.96 12.46 -12.44
C LEU A 67 -11.18 13.85 -13.05
N VAL A 68 -10.27 14.33 -13.87
CA VAL A 68 -10.47 15.58 -14.63
C VAL A 68 -11.43 15.32 -15.78
N GLY A 69 -12.47 16.15 -15.89
CA GLY A 69 -13.43 16.09 -17.00
C GLY A 69 -12.79 16.43 -18.36
N ASP A 70 -13.38 15.93 -19.43
CA ASP A 70 -12.85 16.12 -20.79
C ASP A 70 -12.76 17.61 -21.17
N GLY A 71 -11.58 18.05 -21.58
CA GLY A 71 -11.33 19.45 -21.97
C GLY A 71 -11.20 20.43 -20.80
N LEU A 72 -11.17 19.95 -19.55
CA LEU A 72 -11.05 20.80 -18.37
C LEU A 72 -9.62 20.90 -17.86
N THR A 73 -9.32 22.06 -17.31
CA THR A 73 -8.07 22.33 -16.61
C THR A 73 -8.37 22.56 -15.13
N PRO A 74 -7.80 21.76 -14.23
CA PRO A 74 -7.91 22.02 -12.79
C PRO A 74 -7.42 23.41 -12.41
N ALA A 75 -7.82 23.88 -11.24
CA ALA A 75 -7.37 25.17 -10.74
C ALA A 75 -5.84 25.18 -10.56
N PRO A 76 -5.17 26.34 -10.67
CA PRO A 76 -3.69 26.41 -10.67
C PRO A 76 -3.02 25.88 -9.39
N TRP A 77 -3.74 25.82 -8.28
CA TRP A 77 -3.25 25.30 -7.00
C TRP A 77 -3.53 23.81 -6.79
N GLN A 78 -4.32 23.18 -7.66
CA GLN A 78 -4.62 21.76 -7.58
C GLN A 78 -3.50 20.96 -8.24
N GLN A 79 -3.11 19.85 -7.61
CA GLN A 79 -2.08 18.98 -8.17
C GLN A 79 -2.63 18.22 -9.37
N TYR A 80 -2.04 18.47 -10.52
CA TYR A 80 -2.41 17.85 -11.78
C TYR A 80 -1.18 17.55 -12.63
N ASP A 81 -1.27 16.51 -13.45
CA ASP A 81 -0.24 16.20 -14.43
C ASP A 81 -0.34 17.14 -15.65
N HIS A 82 0.46 18.21 -15.63
CA HIS A 82 0.49 19.23 -16.68
C HIS A 82 1.15 18.80 -18.00
N ARG A 83 1.55 17.53 -18.15
CA ARG A 83 2.10 17.06 -19.43
C ARG A 83 1.09 17.25 -20.57
N PRO A 84 1.54 17.69 -21.76
CA PRO A 84 0.66 17.84 -22.92
C PRO A 84 0.07 16.49 -23.32
N SER A 85 -1.13 16.50 -23.90
CA SER A 85 -1.87 15.27 -24.27
C SER A 85 -1.02 14.32 -25.11
N ASP A 86 -0.25 14.86 -26.05
CA ASP A 86 0.62 14.10 -26.98
C ASP A 86 1.79 13.37 -26.28
N ALA A 87 2.18 13.82 -25.09
CA ALA A 87 3.25 13.21 -24.30
C ALA A 87 2.74 12.22 -23.23
N LYS A 88 1.42 12.11 -23.07
CA LYS A 88 0.81 11.21 -22.10
C LYS A 88 0.59 9.83 -22.72
N PRO A 89 0.87 8.74 -21.98
CA PRO A 89 0.51 7.40 -22.42
C PRO A 89 -1.00 7.32 -22.74
N PRO A 90 -1.42 6.50 -23.72
CA PRO A 90 -2.84 6.37 -24.09
C PRO A 90 -3.71 5.86 -22.93
N ASP A 91 -3.13 5.12 -21.98
CA ASP A 91 -3.82 4.58 -20.81
C ASP A 91 -3.65 5.48 -19.55
N HIS A 92 -3.27 6.75 -19.73
CA HIS A 92 -3.08 7.67 -18.62
C HIS A 92 -4.41 8.19 -18.08
N ILE A 93 -4.63 8.01 -16.77
CA ILE A 93 -5.81 8.53 -16.09
C ILE A 93 -5.49 9.92 -15.55
N HIS A 94 -6.32 10.89 -15.91
CA HIS A 94 -6.22 12.27 -15.44
C HIS A 94 -6.76 12.39 -14.01
N ILE A 95 -5.89 12.22 -13.02
CA ILE A 95 -6.24 12.39 -11.60
C ILE A 95 -5.83 13.79 -11.13
N THR A 96 -6.66 14.41 -10.29
CA THR A 96 -6.33 15.66 -9.60
C THR A 96 -6.86 15.68 -8.18
N GLU A 97 -6.22 16.48 -7.33
CA GLU A 97 -6.71 16.78 -5.97
C GLU A 97 -7.94 17.71 -6.05
N CYS A 98 -9.05 17.31 -5.45
CA CYS A 98 -10.23 18.10 -5.17
C CYS A 98 -10.17 18.70 -3.77
N SER A 99 -10.65 19.93 -3.65
CA SER A 99 -10.86 20.58 -2.36
C SER A 99 -12.29 21.14 -2.29
N SER A 100 -12.91 20.96 -1.13
CA SER A 100 -14.21 21.56 -0.81
C SER A 100 -14.21 22.04 0.63
N ILE A 101 -14.73 23.22 0.88
CA ILE A 101 -14.83 23.81 2.22
C ILE A 101 -16.29 24.08 2.51
N LEU A 102 -16.78 23.48 3.59
CA LEU A 102 -18.09 23.75 4.14
C LEU A 102 -17.91 24.46 5.48
N ALA A 103 -18.34 25.72 5.58
CA ALA A 103 -18.21 26.55 6.77
C ALA A 103 -19.56 27.12 7.22
N LEU A 104 -19.81 27.12 8.53
CA LEU A 104 -20.96 27.71 9.20
C LEU A 104 -20.48 28.76 10.19
N SER A 105 -21.08 29.94 10.16
CA SER A 105 -20.93 30.98 11.18
C SER A 105 -22.28 31.23 11.82
N LEU A 106 -22.35 31.15 13.15
CA LEU A 106 -23.52 31.54 13.93
C LEU A 106 -23.36 33.01 14.33
N GLU A 107 -24.35 33.83 14.00
CA GLU A 107 -24.39 35.25 14.34
C GLU A 107 -25.22 35.48 15.59
N GLY A 108 -24.89 36.52 16.36
CA GLY A 108 -25.59 36.87 17.59
C GLY A 108 -24.67 36.84 18.81
N ASP A 109 -25.26 37.17 19.96
CA ASP A 109 -24.53 37.23 21.22
C ASP A 109 -24.30 35.82 21.80
N PRO A 110 -23.17 35.60 22.47
CA PRO A 110 -22.87 34.31 23.08
C PRO A 110 -23.82 34.04 24.26
N VAL A 111 -24.53 32.92 24.19
CA VAL A 111 -25.49 32.47 25.20
C VAL A 111 -24.80 32.09 26.50
N LYS A 112 -23.70 31.33 26.39
CA LYS A 112 -23.04 30.73 27.55
C LYS A 112 -21.53 30.81 27.41
N LYS A 113 -20.86 31.16 28.52
CA LYS A 113 -19.41 31.05 28.62
C LYS A 113 -19.06 29.74 29.32
N VAL A 114 -18.21 28.92 28.70
CA VAL A 114 -17.76 27.64 29.26
C VAL A 114 -16.30 27.74 29.65
N PRO A 115 -15.93 27.40 30.90
CA PRO A 115 -14.54 27.36 31.30
C PRO A 115 -13.84 26.18 30.62
N LEU A 116 -12.88 26.49 29.76
CA LEU A 116 -12.05 25.51 29.08
C LEU A 116 -10.76 25.31 29.86
N ARG A 117 -10.54 24.06 30.26
CA ARG A 117 -9.36 23.68 31.03
C ARG A 117 -8.19 23.47 30.07
N ARG A 118 -7.47 24.55 29.71
CA ARG A 118 -6.15 24.40 29.10
C ARG A 118 -5.18 23.83 30.16
N GLY A 119 -4.24 22.99 29.72
CA GLY A 119 -3.34 22.21 30.57
C GLY A 119 -2.68 23.04 31.69
N ARG A 120 -2.15 22.34 32.71
CA ARG A 120 -1.72 22.80 34.05
C ARG A 120 -0.91 24.12 34.15
N ARG A 121 -0.44 24.70 33.04
CA ARG A 121 0.37 25.92 32.96
C ARG A 121 -0.30 27.15 32.29
N LYS A 122 -1.44 27.02 31.59
CA LYS A 122 -2.00 28.10 30.74
C LYS A 122 -3.25 28.84 31.28
N GLY A 123 -3.66 28.60 32.52
CA GLY A 123 -4.85 29.24 33.11
C GLY A 123 -6.16 28.72 32.49
N ALA A 124 -7.29 29.01 33.15
CA ALA A 124 -8.61 28.69 32.61
C ALA A 124 -9.00 29.74 31.56
N THR A 125 -9.22 29.33 30.31
CA THR A 125 -9.71 30.22 29.25
C THR A 125 -11.23 30.05 29.17
N THR A 126 -11.98 31.14 29.11
CA THR A 126 -13.44 31.09 28.93
C THR A 126 -13.75 31.05 27.44
N GLY A 127 -14.36 29.96 26.97
CA GLY A 127 -14.91 29.88 25.62
C GLY A 127 -16.33 30.41 25.56
N ALA A 128 -16.76 30.92 24.41
CA ALA A 128 -18.13 31.36 24.18
C ALA A 128 -18.91 30.33 23.35
N ILE A 129 -20.17 30.12 23.73
CA ILE A 129 -21.11 29.23 23.03
C ILE A 129 -22.22 30.09 22.46
N TYR A 130 -22.50 29.86 21.19
CA TYR A 130 -23.52 30.56 20.41
C TYR A 130 -24.80 29.73 20.34
N ASP A 131 -25.93 30.40 20.17
CA ASP A 131 -27.22 29.74 20.08
C ASP A 131 -27.35 28.94 18.77
N THR A 132 -27.94 27.75 18.85
CA THR A 132 -28.13 26.89 17.69
C THR A 132 -29.15 27.44 16.71
N PHE A 133 -30.09 28.26 17.20
CA PHE A 133 -31.17 28.87 16.41
C PHE A 133 -30.88 30.32 15.99
N ALA A 134 -29.66 30.80 16.25
CA ALA A 134 -29.28 32.14 15.86
C ALA A 134 -29.24 32.31 14.32
N PRO A 135 -29.36 33.54 13.80
CA PRO A 135 -29.09 33.83 12.40
C PRO A 135 -27.72 33.27 12.01
N PHE A 136 -27.61 32.69 10.83
CA PHE A 136 -26.39 31.97 10.45
C PHE A 136 -25.99 32.28 9.02
N ASN A 137 -24.70 32.21 8.72
CA ASN A 137 -24.18 32.20 7.36
C ASN A 137 -23.49 30.87 7.09
N LEU A 138 -23.88 30.25 5.97
CA LEU A 138 -23.27 29.01 5.49
C LEU A 138 -22.53 29.32 4.19
N LEU A 139 -21.26 28.99 4.15
CA LEU A 139 -20.39 29.12 2.99
C LEU A 139 -19.94 27.73 2.54
N ASN A 140 -20.19 27.40 1.29
CA ASN A 140 -19.68 26.19 0.66
C ASN A 140 -18.89 26.56 -0.60
N ILE A 141 -17.60 26.25 -0.62
CA ILE A 141 -16.71 26.47 -1.76
C ILE A 141 -16.30 25.10 -2.28
N GLN A 142 -16.72 24.79 -3.50
CA GLN A 142 -16.47 23.51 -4.15
C GLN A 142 -15.52 23.71 -5.35
N CYS A 143 -14.33 23.11 -5.30
CA CYS A 143 -13.36 23.14 -6.39
C CYS A 143 -13.23 21.73 -7.00
N PHE A 144 -14.22 21.35 -7.81
CA PHE A 144 -14.27 20.06 -8.49
C PHE A 144 -14.04 20.22 -9.99
N PRO A 145 -12.94 19.70 -10.56
CA PRO A 145 -12.62 19.84 -11.98
C PRO A 145 -13.20 18.70 -12.83
N ASP A 146 -14.44 18.30 -12.55
CA ASP A 146 -15.10 17.18 -13.23
C ASP A 146 -16.45 17.53 -13.87
N HIS A 147 -16.93 18.78 -13.75
CA HIS A 147 -18.26 19.22 -14.21
C HIS A 147 -19.44 18.36 -13.72
N ILE A 148 -19.20 17.38 -12.85
CA ILE A 148 -20.21 16.54 -12.23
C ILE A 148 -20.73 17.34 -11.03
N HIS A 149 -21.55 18.33 -11.34
CA HIS A 149 -22.26 19.07 -10.31
C HIS A 149 -23.40 18.21 -9.81
N SER A 150 -23.32 17.81 -8.54
CA SER A 150 -24.46 17.18 -7.90
C SER A 150 -25.64 18.13 -7.95
N GLU A 151 -26.71 17.65 -8.54
CA GLU A 151 -27.97 18.37 -8.55
C GLU A 151 -28.36 18.64 -7.11
N ASN A 152 -28.61 19.91 -6.80
CA ASN A 152 -29.26 20.34 -5.57
C ASN A 152 -30.70 19.74 -5.42
N SER A 153 -31.12 18.81 -6.28
CA SER A 153 -32.40 18.11 -6.24
C SER A 153 -32.57 17.23 -5.00
N SER A 154 -31.48 16.76 -4.38
CA SER A 154 -31.53 16.06 -3.08
C SER A 154 -31.58 17.01 -1.88
N ILE A 155 -31.41 18.32 -2.08
CA ILE A 155 -31.81 19.30 -1.07
C ILE A 155 -33.33 19.29 -1.11
N ARG A 156 -33.95 18.36 -0.35
CA ARG A 156 -35.35 18.50 0.07
C ARG A 156 -35.48 19.96 0.44
N LYS A 157 -36.29 20.78 -0.25
CA LYS A 157 -36.48 22.19 0.13
C LYS A 157 -36.83 22.22 1.61
N PRO A 158 -35.90 22.52 2.55
CA PRO A 158 -36.26 22.50 3.94
C PRO A 158 -36.80 23.90 4.20
N CYS A 159 -37.86 23.99 4.99
CA CYS A 159 -37.99 25.16 5.84
C CYS A 159 -36.68 25.20 6.66
N TYR A 160 -35.76 26.12 6.37
CA TYR A 160 -34.46 26.17 7.04
C TYR A 160 -34.67 26.63 8.48
N TYR A 161 -34.86 25.68 9.40
CA TYR A 161 -35.16 25.98 10.80
C TYR A 161 -33.95 26.54 11.54
N ASN A 162 -32.73 26.07 11.23
CA ASN A 162 -31.49 26.54 11.88
C ASN A 162 -30.20 26.26 11.08
N GLY A 163 -29.11 26.88 11.53
CA GLY A 163 -27.79 26.79 10.90
C GLY A 163 -27.17 25.39 10.96
N PRO A 164 -27.11 24.75 12.14
CA PRO A 164 -26.59 23.38 12.30
C PRO A 164 -27.26 22.35 11.39
N TYR A 165 -28.60 22.38 11.26
CA TYR A 165 -29.31 21.47 10.35
C TYR A 165 -28.90 21.67 8.91
N THR A 166 -28.82 22.92 8.48
CA THR A 166 -28.42 23.26 7.11
C THR A 166 -26.99 22.81 6.82
N PHE A 167 -26.08 23.02 7.77
CA PHE A 167 -24.70 22.54 7.69
C PHE A 167 -24.63 21.02 7.56
N MET A 168 -25.32 20.27 8.44
CA MET A 168 -25.30 18.80 8.41
C MET A 168 -25.94 18.23 7.15
N ASN A 169 -27.05 18.82 6.68
CA ASN A 169 -27.66 18.43 5.42
C ASN A 169 -26.70 18.64 4.24
N ARG A 170 -25.95 19.75 4.25
CA ARG A 170 -24.94 19.97 3.20
C ARG A 170 -23.75 19.02 3.33
N LEU A 171 -23.34 18.73 4.56
CA LEU A 171 -22.29 17.77 4.85
C LEU A 171 -22.63 16.39 4.26
N VAL A 172 -23.87 15.90 4.44
CA VAL A 172 -24.36 14.66 3.82
C VAL A 172 -24.21 14.69 2.29
N ALA A 173 -24.53 15.81 1.65
CA ALA A 173 -24.35 15.95 0.21
C ALA A 173 -22.86 15.85 -0.20
N GLU A 174 -21.96 16.53 0.50
CA GLU A 174 -20.51 16.45 0.22
C GLU A 174 -19.97 15.02 0.37
N TYR A 175 -20.38 14.30 1.43
CA TYR A 175 -19.96 12.90 1.61
C TYR A 175 -20.46 12.00 0.48
N ARG A 176 -21.73 12.11 0.07
CA ARG A 176 -22.29 11.35 -1.05
C ARG A 176 -21.59 11.67 -2.37
N ASP A 177 -21.19 12.92 -2.55
CA ASP A 177 -20.50 13.42 -3.73
C ASP A 177 -19.06 12.90 -3.80
N ALA A 178 -18.36 12.88 -2.66
CA ALA A 178 -17.06 12.23 -2.53
C ALA A 178 -17.15 10.73 -2.86
N THR A 179 -18.16 10.03 -2.33
CA THR A 179 -18.40 8.61 -2.65
C THR A 179 -18.51 8.40 -4.15
N LYS A 180 -19.39 9.13 -4.84
CA LYS A 180 -19.61 8.97 -6.30
C LYS A 180 -18.31 9.14 -7.09
N ARG A 181 -17.51 10.16 -6.77
CA ARG A 181 -16.24 10.45 -7.44
C ARG A 181 -15.21 9.35 -7.20
N TRP A 182 -15.13 8.85 -5.97
CA TRP A 182 -14.30 7.70 -5.66
C TRP A 182 -14.73 6.45 -6.45
N LEU A 183 -16.04 6.22 -6.64
CA LEU A 183 -16.49 5.10 -7.47
C LEU A 183 -16.01 5.22 -8.91
N GLN A 184 -16.11 6.40 -9.49
CA GLN A 184 -15.67 6.65 -10.86
C GLN A 184 -14.15 6.49 -10.99
N LEU A 185 -13.39 7.03 -10.05
CA LEU A 185 -11.93 6.90 -10.01
C LEU A 185 -11.52 5.43 -9.90
N ASN A 186 -12.19 4.66 -9.03
CA ASN A 186 -11.93 3.24 -8.84
C ASN A 186 -12.29 2.41 -10.07
N ASP A 187 -13.39 2.74 -10.76
CA ASP A 187 -13.77 2.05 -11.99
C ASP A 187 -12.72 2.25 -13.09
N GLN A 188 -12.17 3.47 -13.24
CA GLN A 188 -11.08 3.73 -14.18
C GLN A 188 -9.78 3.01 -13.78
N LEU A 189 -9.42 3.03 -12.49
CA LEU A 189 -8.26 2.29 -11.99
C LEU A 189 -8.42 0.77 -12.19
N ARG A 190 -9.62 0.24 -11.94
CA ARG A 190 -9.92 -1.19 -12.14
C ARG A 190 -9.86 -1.58 -13.61
N LYS A 191 -10.39 -0.76 -14.52
CA LYS A 191 -10.27 -0.96 -15.98
C LYS A 191 -8.81 -0.97 -16.44
N LEU A 192 -7.94 -0.19 -15.80
CA LEU A 192 -6.51 -0.17 -16.11
C LEU A 192 -5.78 -1.44 -15.65
N ILE A 193 -6.14 -1.97 -14.47
CA ILE A 193 -5.52 -3.16 -13.86
C ILE A 193 -6.02 -4.45 -14.52
N THR A 194 -7.34 -4.55 -14.74
CA THR A 194 -7.99 -5.76 -15.25
C THR A 194 -7.72 -5.92 -16.75
N PRO A 195 -7.20 -7.07 -17.20
CA PRO A 195 -6.98 -7.30 -18.62
C PRO A 195 -8.31 -7.32 -19.38
N PRO A 196 -8.33 -6.88 -20.66
CA PRO A 196 -9.55 -6.90 -21.47
C PRO A 196 -10.06 -8.33 -21.65
N SER A 197 -11.37 -8.52 -21.80
CA SER A 197 -12.00 -9.85 -21.97
C SER A 197 -11.46 -10.65 -23.17
N SER A 198 -10.91 -9.95 -24.18
CA SER A 198 -10.19 -10.56 -25.30
C SER A 198 -8.97 -11.39 -24.89
N PHE A 199 -8.40 -11.15 -23.70
CA PHE A 199 -7.31 -11.93 -23.12
C PHE A 199 -7.63 -13.42 -23.04
N MET A 200 -8.89 -13.81 -22.78
CA MET A 200 -9.26 -15.23 -22.70
C MET A 200 -9.14 -15.94 -24.06
N PHE A 201 -9.32 -15.22 -25.16
CA PHE A 201 -9.49 -15.77 -26.50
C PHE A 201 -8.27 -15.58 -27.41
N ASP A 202 -7.43 -14.57 -27.15
CA ASP A 202 -6.23 -14.31 -27.96
C ASP A 202 -4.94 -14.80 -27.26
N SER A 203 -4.31 -15.83 -27.83
CA SER A 203 -3.05 -16.36 -27.32
C SER A 203 -1.92 -15.33 -27.32
N LYS A 204 -1.89 -14.40 -28.29
CA LYS A 204 -0.82 -13.39 -28.37
C LYS A 204 -0.92 -12.39 -27.22
N VAL A 205 -2.14 -12.00 -26.84
CA VAL A 205 -2.38 -11.11 -25.71
C VAL A 205 -2.01 -11.81 -24.39
N ARG A 206 -2.31 -13.12 -24.26
CA ARG A 206 -1.88 -13.90 -23.09
C ARG A 206 -0.38 -13.97 -22.92
N ASP A 207 0.33 -14.32 -23.99
CA ASP A 207 1.79 -14.45 -23.95
C ASP A 207 2.48 -13.10 -23.71
N LYS A 208 1.87 -12.00 -24.20
CA LYS A 208 2.36 -10.64 -23.96
C LYS A 208 2.15 -10.17 -22.52
N LEU A 209 1.06 -10.57 -21.86
CA LEU A 209 0.78 -10.18 -20.47
C LEU A 209 1.58 -10.99 -19.45
N LEU A 210 1.99 -12.21 -19.80
CA LEU A 210 2.76 -13.10 -18.91
C LEU A 210 4.17 -12.57 -18.62
N PHE A 211 4.71 -11.74 -19.50
CA PHE A 211 6.09 -11.25 -19.42
C PHE A 211 6.15 -9.75 -19.64
N GLU A 212 7.12 -9.11 -19.01
CA GLU A 212 7.37 -7.70 -19.24
C GLU A 212 7.84 -7.43 -20.69
N ASP A 213 7.43 -6.27 -21.22
CA ASP A 213 7.95 -5.70 -22.45
C ASP A 213 9.25 -4.90 -22.19
N ALA A 214 9.87 -4.37 -23.25
CA ALA A 214 11.12 -3.62 -23.12
C ALA A 214 10.96 -2.28 -22.38
N ASP A 215 9.75 -1.72 -22.41
CA ASP A 215 9.42 -0.41 -21.84
C ASP A 215 8.87 -0.47 -20.41
N PHE A 216 8.79 -1.67 -19.82
CA PHE A 216 8.25 -1.94 -18.50
C PHE A 216 6.81 -1.43 -18.31
N THR A 217 5.98 -1.53 -19.35
CA THR A 217 4.63 -0.96 -19.41
C THR A 217 3.74 -1.52 -18.30
N PHE A 218 3.76 -2.83 -18.07
CA PHE A 218 2.88 -3.49 -17.10
C PHE A 218 3.40 -3.29 -15.67
N SER A 219 4.71 -3.40 -15.47
CA SER A 219 5.32 -3.12 -14.16
C SER A 219 5.06 -1.67 -13.72
N ARG A 220 5.24 -0.69 -14.61
CA ARG A 220 4.95 0.73 -14.34
C ARG A 220 3.47 0.95 -14.05
N ARG A 221 2.59 0.31 -14.82
CA ARG A 221 1.12 0.40 -14.63
C ARG A 221 0.69 -0.14 -13.28
N TYR A 222 1.07 -1.36 -12.92
CA TYR A 222 0.71 -1.95 -11.63
C TYR A 222 1.35 -1.22 -10.46
N PHE A 223 2.60 -0.75 -10.62
CA PHE A 223 3.24 0.09 -9.62
C PHE A 223 2.47 1.39 -9.40
N TRP A 224 2.12 2.11 -10.47
CA TRP A 224 1.37 3.35 -10.38
C TRP A 224 0.00 3.12 -9.75
N ALA A 225 -0.77 2.14 -10.23
CA ALA A 225 -2.10 1.82 -9.71
C ALA A 225 -2.07 1.41 -8.22
N TYR A 226 -1.11 0.58 -7.81
CA TYR A 226 -0.94 0.17 -6.41
C TYR A 226 -0.69 1.35 -5.47
N ASN A 227 0.17 2.29 -5.88
CA ASN A 227 0.45 3.48 -5.07
C ASN A 227 -0.72 4.46 -5.06
N CYS A 228 -1.38 4.67 -6.21
CA CYS A 228 -2.58 5.52 -6.30
C CYS A 228 -3.70 5.02 -5.38
N LEU A 229 -4.02 3.72 -5.43
CA LEU A 229 -5.01 3.10 -4.53
C LEU A 229 -4.63 3.27 -3.06
N GLY A 230 -3.33 3.20 -2.73
CA GLY A 230 -2.85 3.47 -1.37
C GLY A 230 -3.17 4.88 -0.89
N VAL A 231 -2.81 5.90 -1.68
CA VAL A 231 -3.07 7.31 -1.35
C VAL A 231 -4.57 7.58 -1.23
N ILE A 232 -5.38 7.05 -2.16
CA ILE A 232 -6.84 7.20 -2.14
C ILE A 232 -7.43 6.57 -0.86
N ASN A 233 -7.01 5.35 -0.52
CA ASN A 233 -7.48 4.66 0.68
C ASN A 233 -7.14 5.43 1.96
N ASP A 234 -5.99 6.07 2.03
CA ASP A 234 -5.62 6.88 3.18
C ASP A 234 -6.47 8.17 3.29
N THR A 235 -6.79 8.82 2.16
CA THR A 235 -7.74 9.96 2.16
C THR A 235 -9.15 9.56 2.60
N MET A 236 -9.62 8.38 2.20
CA MET A 236 -10.92 7.83 2.65
C MET A 236 -10.91 7.54 4.15
N LYS A 237 -9.86 6.89 4.69
CA LYS A 237 -9.72 6.63 6.13
C LYS A 237 -9.72 7.92 6.92
N SER A 238 -8.97 8.93 6.46
CA SER A 238 -8.93 10.22 7.13
C SER A 238 -10.33 10.87 7.15
N THR A 239 -11.02 10.87 6.01
CA THR A 239 -12.40 11.38 5.90
C THR A 239 -13.38 10.66 6.84
N ILE A 240 -13.31 9.33 6.95
CA ILE A 240 -14.11 8.54 7.90
C ILE A 240 -13.75 8.87 9.36
N SER A 241 -12.45 9.01 9.67
CA SER A 241 -11.97 9.32 11.01
C SER A 241 -12.44 10.71 11.48
N GLN A 242 -12.38 11.72 10.62
CA GLN A 242 -12.87 13.06 10.94
C GLN A 242 -14.36 13.07 11.30
N TYR A 243 -15.19 12.32 10.57
CA TYR A 243 -16.59 12.15 10.94
C TYR A 243 -16.75 11.51 12.32
N THR A 244 -16.09 10.37 12.53
CA THR A 244 -16.23 9.54 13.74
C THR A 244 -15.74 10.26 14.99
N ASP A 245 -14.64 11.00 14.87
CA ASP A 245 -14.02 11.72 15.98
C ASP A 245 -14.79 13.00 16.33
N THR A 246 -15.39 13.66 15.34
CA THR A 246 -16.11 14.93 15.52
C THR A 246 -17.53 14.73 16.05
N PHE A 247 -18.27 13.77 15.49
CA PHE A 247 -19.70 13.60 15.76
C PHE A 247 -19.94 12.40 16.68
N THR A 248 -19.65 12.59 17.96
CA THR A 248 -19.85 11.58 19.00
C THR A 248 -21.34 11.32 19.28
N PRO A 249 -21.72 10.20 19.93
CA PRO A 249 -23.10 9.98 20.34
C PRO A 249 -23.68 11.13 21.19
N GLU A 250 -22.85 11.77 22.02
CA GLU A 250 -23.24 12.92 22.85
C GLU A 250 -23.64 14.15 22.03
N PHE A 251 -23.03 14.34 20.85
CA PHE A 251 -23.42 15.38 19.90
C PHE A 251 -24.84 15.14 19.37
N TRP A 252 -25.14 13.91 18.96
CA TRP A 252 -26.45 13.57 18.42
C TRP A 252 -27.56 13.58 19.48
N GLU A 253 -27.21 13.39 20.75
CA GLU A 253 -28.13 13.58 21.88
C GLU A 253 -28.32 15.07 22.26
N GLY A 254 -27.58 16.00 21.65
CA GLY A 254 -27.61 17.44 21.96
C GLY A 254 -26.97 17.82 23.29
N LYS A 255 -26.24 16.88 23.93
CA LYS A 255 -25.60 17.05 25.25
C LYS A 255 -24.13 17.47 25.16
N HIS A 256 -23.59 17.57 23.96
CA HIS A 256 -22.19 17.88 23.76
C HIS A 256 -21.85 19.27 24.32
N PRO A 257 -20.79 19.41 25.14
CA PRO A 257 -20.59 20.62 25.96
C PRO A 257 -20.17 21.86 25.16
N THR A 258 -19.65 21.69 23.93
CA THR A 258 -19.01 22.78 23.17
C THR A 258 -19.48 22.92 21.73
N ILE A 259 -20.15 21.92 21.16
CA ILE A 259 -20.64 21.94 19.78
C ILE A 259 -22.17 21.92 19.87
N TRP A 260 -22.78 23.05 19.54
CA TRP A 260 -24.22 23.23 19.41
C TRP A 260 -25.06 22.58 20.54
N PRO A 261 -24.77 22.86 21.82
CA PRO A 261 -25.56 22.32 22.92
C PRO A 261 -27.00 22.85 22.87
N LEU A 262 -27.95 21.96 23.06
CA LEU A 262 -29.36 22.32 23.11
C LEU A 262 -29.70 22.78 24.54
N GLN A 263 -30.25 23.99 24.69
CA GLN A 263 -30.56 24.55 26.02
C GLN A 263 -31.71 23.79 26.72
N GLU A 264 -32.75 23.44 25.97
CA GLU A 264 -33.96 22.77 26.46
C GLU A 264 -34.31 21.54 25.60
N PRO A 265 -33.64 20.39 25.80
CA PRO A 265 -33.87 19.19 24.99
C PRO A 265 -35.25 18.56 25.20
N ASP A 266 -35.86 18.78 26.38
CA ASP A 266 -37.17 18.23 26.72
C ASP A 266 -38.35 19.06 26.20
N SER A 267 -38.09 20.26 25.68
CA SER A 267 -39.11 21.10 25.04
C SER A 267 -39.68 20.40 23.79
N PRO A 268 -40.95 20.66 23.41
CA PRO A 268 -41.52 20.09 22.19
C PRO A 268 -40.72 20.48 20.93
N GLU A 269 -40.14 21.67 20.91
CA GLU A 269 -39.28 22.19 19.84
C GLU A 269 -37.94 21.45 19.79
N GLY A 270 -37.30 21.24 20.94
CA GLY A 270 -36.06 20.47 21.07
C GLY A 270 -36.23 19.02 20.63
N ARG A 271 -37.33 18.36 21.02
CA ARG A 271 -37.65 17.00 20.58
C ARG A 271 -37.87 16.90 19.07
N ASN A 272 -38.57 17.87 18.49
CA ASN A 272 -38.76 17.94 17.04
C ASN A 272 -37.43 18.15 16.30
N TYR A 273 -36.55 19.02 16.82
CA TYR A 273 -35.21 19.21 16.26
C TYR A 273 -34.37 17.93 16.32
N LEU A 274 -34.33 17.25 17.46
CA LEU A 274 -33.61 15.98 17.61
C LEU A 274 -34.15 14.89 16.69
N ALA A 275 -35.47 14.82 16.49
CA ALA A 275 -36.08 13.88 15.54
C ALA A 275 -35.64 14.15 14.09
N GLN A 276 -35.53 15.43 13.70
CA GLN A 276 -35.03 15.80 12.37
C GLN A 276 -33.52 15.53 12.21
N MET A 277 -32.73 15.82 13.25
CA MET A 277 -31.30 15.48 13.32
C MET A 277 -31.07 13.97 13.20
N ALA A 278 -31.93 13.14 13.79
CA ALA A 278 -31.83 11.68 13.70
C ALA A 278 -31.97 11.16 12.26
N VAL A 279 -32.80 11.79 11.43
CA VAL A 279 -32.90 11.45 10.01
C VAL A 279 -31.59 11.77 9.29
N LEU A 280 -31.03 12.96 9.51
CA LEU A 280 -29.74 13.34 8.92
C LEU A 280 -28.59 12.46 9.42
N ARG A 281 -28.61 12.07 10.69
CA ARG A 281 -27.66 11.11 11.26
C ARG A 281 -27.67 9.81 10.47
N HIS A 282 -28.86 9.22 10.26
CA HIS A 282 -28.98 7.98 9.50
C HIS A 282 -28.49 8.17 8.05
N GLU A 283 -28.82 9.29 7.40
CA GLU A 283 -28.36 9.55 6.04
C GLU A 283 -26.83 9.71 5.96
N LEU A 284 -26.21 10.29 6.98
CA LEU A 284 -24.77 10.48 7.09
C LEU A 284 -24.05 9.17 7.42
N GLU A 285 -24.55 8.40 8.38
CA GLU A 285 -24.06 7.05 8.71
C GLU A 285 -24.13 6.15 7.47
N GLN A 286 -25.22 6.21 6.70
CA GLN A 286 -25.32 5.49 5.43
C GLN A 286 -24.28 5.95 4.41
N ALA A 287 -24.03 7.25 4.27
CA ALA A 287 -23.00 7.75 3.35
C ALA A 287 -21.59 7.30 3.76
N ILE A 288 -21.31 7.27 5.07
CA ILE A 288 -20.05 6.79 5.62
C ILE A 288 -19.89 5.28 5.42
N ASP A 289 -20.95 4.50 5.61
CA ASP A 289 -20.93 3.06 5.35
C ASP A 289 -20.76 2.76 3.87
N ASP A 290 -21.37 3.55 2.98
CA ASP A 290 -21.10 3.49 1.54
C ASP A 290 -19.58 3.70 1.29
N ILE A 291 -18.94 4.71 1.89
CA ILE A 291 -17.49 4.97 1.74
C ILE A 291 -16.64 3.80 2.29
N LYS A 292 -17.02 3.20 3.43
CA LYS A 292 -16.32 2.04 3.97
C LYS A 292 -16.38 0.84 3.01
N ALA A 293 -17.52 0.62 2.36
CA ALA A 293 -17.65 -0.43 1.35
C ALA A 293 -16.71 -0.17 0.16
N VAL A 294 -16.61 1.09 -0.31
CA VAL A 294 -15.64 1.48 -1.36
C VAL A 294 -14.20 1.21 -0.93
N LEU A 295 -13.85 1.58 0.30
CA LEU A 295 -12.51 1.37 0.85
C LEU A 295 -12.15 -0.12 0.91
N GLN A 296 -13.07 -0.98 1.35
CA GLN A 296 -12.85 -2.43 1.41
C GLN A 296 -12.64 -3.02 0.01
N ALA A 297 -13.49 -2.65 -0.96
CA ALA A 297 -13.33 -3.07 -2.34
C ALA A 297 -11.99 -2.60 -2.93
N ASN A 298 -11.55 -1.37 -2.64
CA ASN A 298 -10.26 -0.86 -3.09
C ASN A 298 -9.08 -1.61 -2.50
N GLU A 299 -9.17 -2.03 -1.23
CA GLU A 299 -8.09 -2.80 -0.60
C GLU A 299 -7.99 -4.19 -1.23
N GLN A 300 -9.11 -4.82 -1.62
CA GLN A 300 -9.09 -6.06 -2.41
C GLN A 300 -8.41 -5.85 -3.77
N VAL A 301 -8.81 -4.84 -4.54
CA VAL A 301 -8.19 -4.52 -5.84
C VAL A 301 -6.71 -4.21 -5.69
N ARG A 302 -6.31 -3.55 -4.60
CA ARG A 302 -4.89 -3.26 -4.31
C ARG A 302 -4.11 -4.54 -4.01
N GLN A 303 -4.68 -5.50 -3.29
CA GLN A 303 -4.08 -6.81 -3.04
C GLN A 303 -3.95 -7.63 -4.32
N GLU A 304 -4.98 -7.63 -5.17
CA GLU A 304 -4.95 -8.26 -6.49
C GLU A 304 -3.84 -7.66 -7.37
N THR A 305 -3.75 -6.32 -7.41
CA THR A 305 -2.70 -5.61 -8.16
C THR A 305 -1.31 -6.01 -7.68
N ASN A 306 -1.12 -6.16 -6.37
CA ASN A 306 0.15 -6.62 -5.81
C ASN A 306 0.46 -8.07 -6.21
N SER A 307 -0.54 -8.95 -6.22
CA SER A 307 -0.40 -10.33 -6.68
C SER A 307 -0.02 -10.40 -8.16
N LEU A 308 -0.73 -9.65 -9.02
CA LEU A 308 -0.43 -9.55 -10.46
C LEU A 308 0.99 -9.07 -10.71
N ARG A 309 1.42 -8.04 -9.97
CA ARG A 309 2.78 -7.52 -10.03
C ARG A 309 3.82 -8.59 -9.67
N GLU A 310 3.61 -9.34 -8.59
CA GLU A 310 4.53 -10.41 -8.15
C GLU A 310 4.60 -11.57 -9.17
N GLN A 311 3.45 -11.95 -9.74
CA GLN A 311 3.37 -12.96 -10.79
C GLN A 311 4.13 -12.53 -12.05
N LEU A 312 3.97 -11.27 -12.47
CA LEU A 312 4.67 -10.69 -13.61
C LEU A 312 6.18 -10.64 -13.40
N PHE A 313 6.64 -10.24 -12.20
CA PHE A 313 8.06 -10.26 -11.84
C PHE A 313 8.64 -11.68 -11.84
N SER A 314 7.91 -12.63 -11.26
CA SER A 314 8.30 -14.04 -11.25
C SER A 314 8.39 -14.61 -12.67
N GLY A 315 7.39 -14.36 -13.51
CA GLY A 315 7.37 -14.78 -14.91
C GLY A 315 8.51 -14.18 -15.73
N SER A 316 8.77 -12.89 -15.57
CA SER A 316 9.84 -12.16 -16.26
C SER A 316 11.23 -12.63 -15.84
N SER A 317 11.45 -12.88 -14.54
CA SER A 317 12.69 -13.45 -14.02
C SER A 317 12.99 -14.85 -14.59
N VAL A 318 11.97 -15.71 -14.73
CA VAL A 318 12.12 -17.01 -15.37
C VAL A 318 12.50 -16.88 -16.85
N LYS A 319 11.88 -15.96 -17.59
CA LYS A 319 12.21 -15.68 -18.98
C LYS A 319 13.63 -15.16 -19.15
N GLU A 320 14.08 -14.26 -18.27
CA GLU A 320 15.45 -13.75 -18.25
C GLU A 320 16.46 -14.86 -17.94
N SER A 321 16.17 -15.70 -16.94
CA SER A 321 16.99 -16.85 -16.59
C SER A 321 17.13 -17.83 -17.77
N ARG A 322 16.03 -18.14 -18.48
CA ARG A 322 16.08 -18.98 -19.69
C ARG A 322 16.94 -18.36 -20.79
N ARG A 323 16.78 -17.06 -21.06
CA ARG A 323 17.61 -16.33 -22.03
C ARG A 323 19.09 -16.35 -21.64
N ALA A 324 19.41 -16.21 -20.36
CA ALA A 324 20.77 -16.30 -19.86
C ALA A 324 21.36 -17.71 -20.01
N ILE A 325 20.54 -18.76 -19.83
CA ILE A 325 20.95 -20.15 -20.09
C ILE A 325 21.25 -20.37 -21.57
N GLU A 326 20.36 -19.92 -22.47
CA GLU A 326 20.56 -20.03 -23.93
C GLU A 326 21.81 -19.27 -24.38
N GLN A 327 22.05 -18.06 -23.85
CA GLN A 327 23.29 -17.33 -24.07
C GLN A 327 24.52 -18.07 -23.52
N GLY A 328 24.38 -18.67 -22.33
CA GLY A 328 25.42 -19.50 -21.73
C GLY A 328 25.79 -20.69 -22.61
N ASP A 329 24.81 -21.30 -23.28
CA ASP A 329 25.05 -22.41 -24.21
C ASP A 329 25.73 -21.93 -25.50
N ASN A 330 25.35 -20.76 -26.04
CA ASN A 330 26.06 -20.14 -27.16
C ASN A 330 27.53 -19.82 -26.81
N ILE A 331 27.79 -19.30 -25.61
CA ILE A 331 29.15 -19.04 -25.12
C ILE A 331 29.94 -20.35 -24.98
N LYS A 332 29.32 -21.42 -24.45
CA LYS A 332 29.96 -22.73 -24.33
C LYS A 332 30.36 -23.29 -25.70
N ILE A 333 29.46 -23.22 -26.69
CA ILE A 333 29.74 -23.70 -28.05
C ILE A 333 30.87 -22.89 -28.67
N LEU A 334 30.80 -21.55 -28.61
CA LEU A 334 31.83 -20.67 -29.15
C LEU A 334 33.20 -20.91 -28.50
N THR A 335 33.22 -21.07 -27.17
CA THR A 335 34.45 -21.38 -26.43
C THR A 335 34.95 -22.78 -26.78
N GLY A 336 34.07 -23.75 -26.96
CA GLY A 336 34.40 -25.10 -27.40
C GLY A 336 35.09 -25.10 -28.77
N VAL A 337 34.51 -24.40 -29.75
CA VAL A 337 35.07 -24.23 -31.08
C VAL A 337 36.42 -23.47 -31.03
N SER A 338 36.51 -22.40 -30.25
CA SER A 338 37.75 -21.62 -30.09
C SER A 338 38.88 -22.45 -29.45
N MET A 339 38.56 -23.25 -28.42
CA MET A 339 39.51 -24.17 -27.79
C MET A 339 39.99 -25.25 -28.76
N LEU A 340 39.15 -25.71 -29.69
CA LEU A 340 39.57 -26.65 -30.74
C LEU A 340 40.47 -25.98 -31.80
N PHE A 341 40.21 -24.71 -32.15
CA PHE A 341 41.01 -23.99 -33.14
C PHE A 341 42.36 -23.51 -32.64
N LEU A 342 42.55 -23.33 -31.32
CA LEU A 342 43.83 -22.87 -30.77
C LEU A 342 45.00 -23.82 -31.08
N PRO A 343 44.92 -25.14 -30.81
CA PRO A 343 45.96 -26.09 -31.20
C PRO A 343 46.08 -26.24 -32.71
N LEU A 344 44.94 -26.24 -33.43
CA LEU A 344 44.95 -26.36 -34.89
C LEU A 344 45.67 -25.18 -35.52
N SER A 345 45.39 -23.95 -35.11
CA SER A 345 46.06 -22.75 -35.62
C SER A 345 47.56 -22.78 -35.35
N PHE A 346 47.98 -23.29 -34.19
CA PHE A 346 49.40 -23.48 -33.88
C PHE A 346 50.09 -24.46 -34.84
N VAL A 347 49.35 -25.44 -35.38
CA VAL A 347 49.86 -26.45 -36.32
C VAL A 347 49.66 -26.04 -37.79
N THR A 348 48.59 -25.30 -38.12
CA THR A 348 48.18 -24.93 -39.49
C THR A 348 48.57 -23.52 -39.91
N THR A 349 49.16 -22.70 -39.04
CA THR A 349 49.90 -21.48 -39.43
C THR A 349 51.42 -21.71 -39.46
N PRO A 350 51.96 -22.55 -40.36
CA PRO A 350 53.39 -22.81 -40.49
C PRO A 350 54.19 -21.60 -41.04
N THR A 351 53.67 -20.37 -41.03
CA THR A 351 54.38 -19.17 -41.54
C THR A 351 54.75 -18.13 -40.49
N ARG A 352 54.42 -18.30 -39.21
CA ARG A 352 54.96 -17.37 -38.19
C ARG A 352 55.13 -18.03 -36.82
N LYS A 353 56.36 -18.54 -36.62
CA LYS A 353 57.03 -18.92 -35.36
C LYS A 353 56.91 -20.40 -34.91
N SER A 354 57.91 -21.15 -35.37
CA SER A 354 58.80 -21.97 -34.53
C SER A 354 58.30 -23.31 -33.96
N VAL A 355 58.16 -24.31 -34.84
CA VAL A 355 58.71 -25.67 -34.59
C VAL A 355 59.54 -26.19 -35.79
N PHE A 356 59.36 -25.64 -37.00
CA PHE A 356 60.30 -25.80 -38.12
C PHE A 356 60.79 -24.44 -38.62
N GLY A 357 61.70 -23.84 -37.86
CA GLY A 357 62.48 -22.71 -38.36
C GLY A 357 63.62 -23.22 -39.25
N ILE A 358 63.32 -23.59 -40.50
CA ILE A 358 64.32 -23.61 -41.58
C ILE A 358 63.68 -22.96 -42.81
N THR A 359 64.22 -21.81 -43.18
CA THR A 359 63.83 -20.93 -44.29
C THR A 359 64.37 -21.44 -45.63
N GLU A 360 64.15 -22.71 -45.97
CA GLU A 360 64.55 -23.21 -47.29
C GLU A 360 63.54 -24.22 -47.84
N PHE A 361 62.96 -23.86 -48.99
CA PHE A 361 61.91 -24.56 -49.70
C PHE A 361 62.46 -25.81 -50.40
N THR A 362 62.34 -27.00 -49.79
CA THR A 362 62.24 -28.27 -50.55
C THR A 362 61.44 -29.32 -49.77
N ILE A 363 60.13 -29.12 -49.59
CA ILE A 363 59.25 -30.20 -49.10
C ILE A 363 58.79 -31.00 -50.32
N SER A 364 59.36 -32.19 -50.51
CA SER A 364 58.84 -33.18 -51.47
C SER A 364 57.52 -33.75 -50.96
N ALA A 365 56.56 -33.98 -51.85
CA ALA A 365 55.16 -34.32 -51.56
C ALA A 365 54.92 -35.66 -50.80
N ASN A 366 55.99 -36.31 -50.31
CA ASN A 366 55.96 -37.63 -49.67
C ASN A 366 56.55 -37.65 -48.24
N ASP A 367 56.66 -36.50 -47.57
CA ASP A 367 57.26 -36.42 -46.22
C ASP A 367 56.23 -36.74 -45.12
N TRP A 368 56.28 -37.98 -44.62
CA TRP A 368 55.42 -38.54 -43.56
C TRP A 368 55.57 -37.85 -42.19
N ARG A 369 56.62 -37.05 -42.01
CA ARG A 369 56.91 -36.34 -40.75
C ARG A 369 55.88 -35.26 -40.43
N PHE A 370 55.29 -34.64 -41.47
CA PHE A 370 54.25 -33.63 -41.32
C PHE A 370 52.94 -34.21 -40.74
N PRO A 371 52.33 -35.27 -41.29
CA PRO A 371 51.14 -35.86 -40.70
C PRO A 371 51.39 -36.48 -39.32
N VAL A 372 52.57 -37.05 -39.06
CA VAL A 372 52.90 -37.62 -37.75
C VAL A 372 53.02 -36.55 -36.65
N THR A 373 53.66 -35.41 -36.94
CA THR A 373 53.74 -34.30 -35.97
C THR A 373 52.39 -33.65 -35.73
N MET A 374 51.56 -33.50 -36.77
CA MET A 374 50.18 -33.02 -36.65
C MET A 374 49.33 -33.94 -35.75
N VAL A 375 49.36 -35.25 -35.98
CA VAL A 375 48.60 -36.22 -35.18
C VAL A 375 49.13 -36.28 -33.74
N SER A 376 50.46 -36.29 -33.56
CA SER A 376 51.10 -36.38 -32.24
C SER A 376 50.84 -35.17 -31.34
N VAL A 377 50.57 -33.98 -31.90
CA VAL A 377 50.27 -32.78 -31.11
C VAL A 377 48.76 -32.58 -30.97
N CYS A 378 48.00 -32.73 -32.07
CA CYS A 378 46.55 -32.47 -32.06
C CYS A 378 45.77 -33.50 -31.24
N VAL A 379 46.07 -34.80 -31.37
CA VAL A 379 45.32 -35.86 -30.66
C VAL A 379 45.41 -35.74 -29.13
N PRO A 380 46.58 -35.58 -28.50
CA PRO A 380 46.64 -35.43 -27.04
C PRO A 380 46.04 -34.11 -26.57
N PHE A 381 46.17 -33.02 -27.32
CA PHE A 381 45.55 -31.74 -26.96
C PHE A 381 44.02 -31.80 -27.05
N PHE A 382 43.48 -32.43 -28.10
CA PHE A 382 42.04 -32.64 -28.22
C PHE A 382 41.49 -33.59 -27.16
N LEU A 383 42.20 -34.67 -26.84
CA LEU A 383 41.84 -35.55 -25.73
C LEU A 383 41.84 -34.79 -24.40
N LEU A 384 42.86 -33.96 -24.16
CA LEU A 384 42.96 -33.16 -22.93
C LEU A 384 41.83 -32.12 -22.84
N ILE A 385 41.52 -31.42 -23.93
CA ILE A 385 40.38 -30.48 -24.00
C ILE A 385 39.05 -31.22 -23.78
N PHE A 386 38.85 -32.38 -24.42
CA PHE A 386 37.64 -33.19 -24.29
C PHE A 386 37.45 -33.71 -22.85
N ILE A 387 38.53 -34.17 -22.22
CA ILE A 387 38.53 -34.59 -20.82
C ILE A 387 38.19 -33.40 -19.91
N LEU A 388 38.82 -32.24 -20.13
CA LEU A 388 38.55 -31.03 -19.33
C LEU A 388 37.12 -30.49 -19.50
N GLN A 389 36.54 -30.59 -20.70
CA GLN A 389 35.16 -30.18 -20.97
C GLN A 389 34.13 -31.14 -20.34
N THR A 390 34.50 -32.39 -20.06
CA THR A 390 33.59 -33.37 -19.47
C THR A 390 33.54 -33.24 -17.94
N ARG A 391 32.34 -33.21 -17.34
CA ARG A 391 32.14 -33.21 -15.86
C ARG A 391 32.85 -34.39 -15.14
N ALA A 392 33.19 -35.45 -15.86
CA ALA A 392 33.98 -36.58 -15.36
C ALA A 392 35.48 -36.27 -15.30
N GLY A 393 36.03 -35.56 -16.29
CA GLY A 393 37.46 -35.20 -16.30
C GLY A 393 37.80 -34.10 -15.30
N MET A 394 36.93 -33.12 -15.06
CA MET A 394 37.11 -32.17 -13.94
C MET A 394 37.11 -32.85 -12.57
N ARG A 395 36.34 -33.94 -12.40
CA ARG A 395 36.39 -34.78 -11.19
C ARG A 395 37.67 -35.60 -11.11
N GLY A 396 38.19 -36.09 -12.24
CA GLY A 396 39.49 -36.75 -12.33
C GLY A 396 40.65 -35.81 -12.02
N VAL A 397 40.67 -34.61 -12.59
CA VAL A 397 41.67 -33.56 -12.34
C VAL A 397 41.65 -33.13 -10.87
N ARG A 398 40.46 -32.96 -10.26
CA ARG A 398 40.37 -32.70 -8.82
C ARG A 398 40.92 -33.84 -7.99
N ARG A 399 40.62 -35.11 -8.32
CA ARG A 399 41.21 -36.26 -7.61
C ARG A 399 42.72 -36.34 -7.77
N VAL A 400 43.26 -36.01 -8.94
CA VAL A 400 44.72 -35.96 -9.17
C VAL A 400 45.34 -34.79 -8.41
N GLY A 401 44.68 -33.62 -8.38
CA GLY A 401 45.07 -32.47 -7.56
C GLY A 401 45.11 -32.80 -6.07
N ASP A 402 44.06 -33.44 -5.55
CA ASP A 402 44.00 -33.91 -4.15
C ASP A 402 45.07 -34.97 -3.86
N LEU A 403 45.42 -35.82 -4.83
CA LEU A 403 46.48 -36.80 -4.68
C LEU A 403 47.87 -36.13 -4.69
N LEU A 404 48.06 -35.12 -5.54
CA LEU A 404 49.28 -34.30 -5.61
C LEU A 404 49.46 -33.47 -4.34
N GLU A 405 48.40 -32.86 -3.81
CA GLU A 405 48.43 -32.18 -2.51
C GLU A 405 48.70 -33.15 -1.37
N ARG A 406 48.20 -34.39 -1.42
CA ARG A 406 48.55 -35.42 -0.41
C ARG A 406 50.00 -35.87 -0.52
N VAL A 407 50.61 -35.88 -1.70
CA VAL A 407 52.02 -36.25 -1.91
C VAL A 407 52.95 -35.08 -1.56
N LEU A 408 52.64 -33.85 -1.99
CA LEU A 408 53.37 -32.65 -1.57
C LEU A 408 53.17 -32.34 -0.09
N GLY A 409 51.98 -32.60 0.45
CA GLY A 409 51.66 -32.49 1.88
C GLY A 409 52.43 -33.52 2.71
N ARG A 410 52.71 -34.72 2.18
CA ARG A 410 53.61 -35.69 2.83
C ARG A 410 55.08 -35.29 2.79
N LEU A 411 55.50 -34.54 1.78
CA LEU A 411 56.85 -33.96 1.71
C LEU A 411 57.01 -32.70 2.58
N ARG A 412 55.95 -31.89 2.73
CA ARG A 412 55.93 -30.67 3.56
C ARG A 412 55.55 -30.94 5.02
N GLY A 413 54.94 -32.08 5.32
CA GLY A 413 54.42 -32.47 6.63
C GLY A 413 55.43 -33.08 7.60
N ARG A 414 56.71 -33.19 7.24
CA ARG A 414 57.73 -33.79 8.13
C ARG A 414 58.25 -32.85 9.23
N GLY A 415 57.65 -31.66 9.39
CA GLY A 415 58.04 -30.67 10.40
C GLY A 415 56.90 -30.08 11.23
N ARG A 416 55.64 -30.53 11.09
CA ARG A 416 54.47 -29.84 11.68
C ARG A 416 53.61 -30.69 12.63
N ASP A 417 54.07 -31.89 13.02
CA ASP A 417 53.41 -32.72 14.05
C ASP A 417 53.85 -32.40 15.48
N GLY A 418 54.90 -31.58 15.65
CA GLY A 418 55.43 -31.18 16.96
C GLY A 418 54.60 -30.10 17.67
N ASP A 419 54.02 -29.16 16.92
CA ASP A 419 53.34 -28.00 17.49
C ASP A 419 51.88 -28.26 17.87
N GLU A 420 51.16 -29.11 17.12
CA GLU A 420 49.77 -29.46 17.47
C GLU A 420 49.70 -30.32 18.74
N ARG A 421 50.67 -31.22 18.96
CA ARG A 421 50.77 -31.99 20.21
C ARG A 421 51.13 -31.10 21.40
N ARG A 422 51.92 -30.05 21.20
CA ARG A 422 52.22 -29.05 22.25
C ARG A 422 51.00 -28.20 22.61
N LEU A 423 50.21 -27.77 21.62
CA LEU A 423 48.98 -27.01 21.86
C LEU A 423 47.89 -27.86 22.52
N GLN A 424 47.75 -29.14 22.15
CA GLN A 424 46.81 -30.07 22.79
C GLN A 424 47.22 -30.42 24.22
N LEU A 425 48.51 -30.63 24.49
CA LEU A 425 49.03 -30.81 25.85
C LEU A 425 48.86 -29.55 26.70
N GLN A 426 49.03 -28.36 26.12
CA GLN A 426 48.79 -27.09 26.82
C GLN A 426 47.30 -26.89 27.15
N GLN A 427 46.38 -27.24 26.24
CA GLN A 427 44.95 -27.20 26.52
C GLN A 427 44.52 -28.24 27.57
N GLN A 428 45.08 -29.45 27.56
CA GLN A 428 44.80 -30.45 28.58
C GLN A 428 45.37 -30.07 29.95
N LEU A 429 46.55 -29.42 30.00
CA LEU A 429 47.13 -28.92 31.25
C LEU A 429 46.33 -27.73 31.82
N VAL A 430 45.77 -26.86 30.98
CA VAL A 430 44.87 -25.78 31.41
C VAL A 430 43.55 -26.33 31.96
N GLN A 431 42.95 -27.34 31.32
CA GLN A 431 41.75 -28.01 31.82
C GLN A 431 42.01 -28.83 33.09
N ALA A 432 43.20 -29.42 33.24
CA ALA A 432 43.62 -30.11 34.46
C ALA A 432 43.95 -29.13 35.61
N ALA A 433 44.39 -27.91 35.30
CA ALA A 433 44.59 -26.85 36.28
C ALA A 433 43.24 -26.24 36.74
N GLU A 434 42.24 -26.16 35.86
CA GLU A 434 40.88 -25.74 36.22
C GLU A 434 40.11 -26.79 37.03
N SER A 435 40.30 -28.09 36.75
CA SER A 435 39.68 -29.18 37.52
C SER A 435 40.31 -29.39 38.90
N LYS A 436 41.57 -28.97 39.10
CA LYS A 436 42.21 -28.92 40.42
C LYS A 436 41.92 -27.64 41.21
N ARG A 437 41.33 -26.62 40.59
CA ARG A 437 40.92 -25.36 41.25
C ARG A 437 39.46 -25.38 41.76
N SER A 438 38.68 -26.41 41.42
CA SER A 438 37.29 -26.59 41.87
C SER A 438 37.13 -27.51 43.09
N VAL A 439 38.24 -28.02 43.64
CA VAL A 439 38.27 -28.78 44.91
C VAL A 439 39.28 -28.08 45.81
N VAL A 440 38.81 -27.64 47.00
CA VAL A 440 39.51 -26.82 48.03
C VAL A 440 39.32 -25.31 47.92
N SER A 441 38.18 -24.79 48.40
CA SER A 441 38.20 -23.91 49.60
C SER A 441 36.80 -23.46 50.08
N PRO A 442 36.66 -23.18 51.40
CA PRO A 442 35.39 -22.92 52.07
C PRO A 442 35.09 -21.42 52.25
N GLY A 443 33.82 -21.11 52.55
CA GLY A 443 33.48 -20.18 53.63
C GLY A 443 32.96 -18.78 53.28
N GLY A 444 31.64 -18.59 53.46
CA GLY A 444 30.96 -17.34 53.89
C GLY A 444 30.90 -16.19 52.88
N GLY A 445 29.82 -15.43 52.70
CA GLY A 445 28.53 -15.35 53.35
C GLY A 445 27.86 -14.02 52.96
N ARG A 446 26.54 -14.09 52.74
CA ARG A 446 25.49 -13.06 52.89
C ARG A 446 25.06 -12.14 51.73
N ARG A 447 23.72 -12.19 51.57
CA ARG A 447 22.70 -11.25 51.01
C ARG A 447 22.58 -11.27 49.49
N GLY A 448 21.55 -11.89 48.90
CA GLY A 448 20.09 -11.66 49.01
C GLY A 448 19.65 -11.02 47.68
N LYS A 449 18.61 -11.38 46.91
CA LYS A 449 17.31 -12.04 47.09
C LYS A 449 16.97 -12.73 45.73
N MET A 450 16.65 -14.01 45.73
CA MET A 450 15.29 -14.57 45.50
C MET A 450 14.75 -14.49 44.06
N ARG A 451 14.91 -15.60 43.30
CA ARG A 451 13.79 -16.34 42.70
C ARG A 451 14.28 -17.68 42.13
N ARG A 452 13.98 -18.76 42.84
CA ARG A 452 14.26 -20.14 42.45
C ARG A 452 13.07 -20.70 41.66
N ARG A 453 13.39 -21.11 40.43
CA ARG A 453 12.95 -22.33 39.73
C ARG A 453 13.15 -23.53 40.72
N VAL A 454 12.43 -24.66 40.73
CA VAL A 454 12.01 -25.59 39.68
C VAL A 454 11.09 -26.66 40.32
N SER A 455 10.32 -27.35 39.48
CA SER A 455 10.04 -28.79 39.49
C SER A 455 8.83 -29.36 40.26
N ARG A 456 7.91 -29.92 39.46
CA ARG A 456 7.55 -31.37 39.41
C ARG A 456 8.20 -32.21 40.53
N ARG A 457 7.48 -33.08 41.25
CA ARG A 457 6.71 -34.22 40.72
C ARG A 457 6.05 -34.97 41.89
N MET A 458 4.93 -35.64 41.57
CA MET A 458 4.40 -36.89 42.14
C MET A 458 3.85 -36.92 43.58
N GLY A 459 2.58 -37.33 43.67
CA GLY A 459 2.19 -38.35 44.66
C GLY A 459 0.85 -38.17 45.38
N LYS A 460 -0.21 -38.74 44.81
CA LYS A 460 -1.19 -39.68 45.44
C LYS A 460 -2.15 -39.20 46.56
N LYS A 461 -3.42 -39.63 46.40
CA LYS A 461 -4.55 -39.75 47.37
C LYS A 461 -5.15 -38.41 47.84
N GLU A 462 -6.44 -38.23 48.12
CA GLU A 462 -7.56 -39.14 48.40
C GLU A 462 -8.84 -38.29 48.23
N VAL A 463 -9.88 -38.81 47.59
CA VAL A 463 -11.24 -38.23 47.64
C VAL A 463 -12.15 -39.25 48.30
N ARG A 464 -12.71 -38.88 49.46
CA ARG A 464 -13.99 -39.34 50.02
C ARG A 464 -14.85 -38.07 50.04
N GLY A 465 -16.01 -37.98 49.41
CA GLY A 465 -17.20 -38.84 49.44
C GLY A 465 -18.36 -37.92 49.87
N GLY A 466 -19.57 -37.95 49.33
CA GLY A 466 -20.19 -38.81 48.33
C GLY A 466 -21.55 -38.22 47.92
N GLY A 467 -22.39 -39.03 47.27
CA GLY A 467 -23.81 -38.72 47.03
C GLY A 467 -24.28 -38.82 45.57
N THR A 468 -24.46 -40.05 45.09
CA THR A 468 -25.14 -40.52 43.85
C THR A 468 -26.69 -40.36 43.91
N PRO A 469 -27.49 -40.81 42.90
CA PRO A 469 -27.41 -40.64 41.43
C PRO A 469 -28.81 -40.42 40.77
N GLY A 470 -28.85 -40.21 39.44
CA GLY A 470 -30.02 -40.60 38.63
C GLY A 470 -30.07 -39.95 37.25
N GLY A 471 -30.12 -40.75 36.17
CA GLY A 471 -30.58 -40.28 34.86
C GLY A 471 -29.77 -40.72 33.64
N THR A 472 -30.14 -41.89 33.14
CA THR A 472 -29.92 -42.56 31.85
C THR A 472 -29.75 -41.70 30.56
N LEU A 473 -28.88 -42.22 29.66
CA LEU A 473 -29.01 -42.33 28.18
C LEU A 473 -29.43 -41.10 27.34
N GLU A 474 -28.57 -40.65 26.44
CA GLU A 474 -28.73 -40.90 24.99
C GLU A 474 -27.55 -40.36 24.15
N VAL A 475 -27.15 -41.17 23.17
CA VAL A 475 -26.16 -40.86 22.13
C VAL A 475 -26.92 -40.23 20.96
N VAL A 476 -26.55 -39.01 20.58
CA VAL A 476 -26.93 -38.42 19.28
C VAL A 476 -25.67 -38.00 18.54
N GLN A 477 -25.37 -38.73 17.47
CA GLN A 477 -24.41 -38.37 16.44
C GLN A 477 -24.86 -37.07 15.75
N LYS A 478 -23.95 -36.10 15.60
CA LYS A 478 -24.10 -35.01 14.63
C LYS A 478 -23.18 -35.26 13.43
N PRO A 479 -23.68 -35.12 12.19
CA PRO A 479 -22.88 -35.33 11.00
C PRO A 479 -22.05 -34.09 10.65
N THR A 480 -20.89 -34.36 10.07
CA THR A 480 -20.00 -33.44 9.38
C THR A 480 -20.71 -32.80 8.18
N GLY A 481 -20.80 -31.46 8.18
CA GLY A 481 -21.29 -30.65 7.06
C GLY A 481 -20.18 -29.71 6.55
N SER A 482 -19.99 -29.74 5.23
CA SER A 482 -18.99 -29.04 4.42
C SER A 482 -19.01 -27.52 4.63
N VAL A 483 -17.81 -26.91 4.74
CA VAL A 483 -17.60 -25.46 4.69
C VAL A 483 -17.06 -25.13 3.30
N GLU A 484 -17.95 -24.92 2.35
CA GLU A 484 -17.65 -24.41 1.01
C GLU A 484 -18.92 -23.72 0.51
N GLY A 485 -18.99 -22.39 0.59
CA GLY A 485 -20.17 -21.66 0.12
C GLY A 485 -20.25 -20.16 0.44
N THR A 486 -19.60 -19.65 1.48
CA THR A 486 -19.87 -18.27 1.95
C THR A 486 -19.10 -17.16 1.24
N LEU A 487 -17.98 -17.42 0.57
CA LEU A 487 -17.19 -16.35 -0.06
C LEU A 487 -17.83 -15.84 -1.37
N CYS A 488 -18.44 -16.75 -2.14
CA CYS A 488 -18.98 -16.48 -3.47
C CYS A 488 -20.32 -15.72 -3.42
N ASP A 489 -21.06 -15.84 -2.31
CA ASP A 489 -22.34 -15.15 -2.10
C ASP A 489 -22.16 -13.69 -1.67
N ASP A 490 -21.06 -13.37 -0.99
CA ASP A 490 -20.73 -11.98 -0.63
C ASP A 490 -20.19 -11.21 -1.84
N GLU A 491 -19.34 -11.83 -2.67
CA GLU A 491 -18.88 -11.24 -3.95
C GLU A 491 -20.06 -10.95 -4.90
N LYS A 492 -21.03 -11.87 -5.03
CA LYS A 492 -22.22 -11.65 -5.88
C LYS A 492 -23.14 -10.55 -5.33
N LYS A 493 -23.24 -10.41 -4.01
CA LYS A 493 -24.02 -9.32 -3.40
C LYS A 493 -23.33 -7.99 -3.59
N GLU A 494 -22.00 -7.94 -3.48
CA GLU A 494 -21.21 -6.76 -3.78
C GLU A 494 -21.31 -6.38 -5.26
N GLU A 495 -21.15 -7.31 -6.19
CA GLU A 495 -21.33 -7.05 -7.63
C GLU A 495 -22.75 -6.55 -7.96
N SER A 496 -23.79 -7.16 -7.39
CA SER A 496 -25.18 -6.70 -7.55
C SER A 496 -25.41 -5.31 -6.95
N TRP A 497 -24.76 -5.00 -5.82
CA TRP A 497 -24.79 -3.68 -5.20
C TRP A 497 -24.09 -2.64 -6.08
N TRP A 498 -22.94 -3.00 -6.66
CA TRP A 498 -22.17 -2.17 -7.59
C TRP A 498 -22.91 -1.92 -8.90
N GLU A 499 -23.55 -2.93 -9.48
CA GLU A 499 -24.39 -2.79 -10.69
C GLU A 499 -25.62 -1.91 -10.43
N ARG A 500 -26.29 -2.08 -9.29
CA ARG A 500 -27.46 -1.26 -8.93
C ARG A 500 -27.08 0.21 -8.70
N ARG A 501 -25.87 0.49 -8.22
CA ARG A 501 -25.35 1.85 -8.03
C ARG A 501 -24.81 2.45 -9.32
N ARG A 502 -24.12 1.65 -10.16
CA ARG A 502 -23.69 2.04 -11.52
C ARG A 502 -24.88 2.39 -12.40
N GLY A 503 -25.90 1.52 -12.45
CA GLY A 503 -27.13 1.79 -13.21
C GLY A 503 -27.85 3.06 -12.73
N LYS A 504 -27.86 3.35 -11.42
CA LYS A 504 -28.38 4.63 -10.91
C LYS A 504 -27.53 5.84 -11.27
N ALA A 505 -26.22 5.69 -11.43
CA ALA A 505 -25.32 6.78 -11.83
C ALA A 505 -25.41 7.03 -13.34
N GLU A 506 -25.53 5.96 -14.14
CA GLU A 506 -25.73 5.99 -15.59
C GLU A 506 -27.12 6.53 -15.96
N ASP A 507 -28.19 6.12 -15.28
CA ASP A 507 -29.56 6.66 -15.46
C ASP A 507 -29.64 8.18 -15.23
N VAL A 508 -28.80 8.70 -14.34
CA VAL A 508 -28.72 10.15 -14.04
C VAL A 508 -27.92 10.88 -15.13
N LEU A 509 -26.95 10.22 -15.75
CA LEU A 509 -26.18 10.75 -16.88
C LEU A 509 -26.98 10.71 -18.20
N GLU A 510 -27.69 9.60 -18.49
CA GLU A 510 -28.48 9.45 -19.71
C GLU A 510 -29.69 10.40 -19.77
N ARG A 511 -30.34 10.66 -18.62
CA ARG A 511 -31.41 11.68 -18.54
C ARG A 511 -30.92 13.10 -18.85
N ARG A 512 -29.62 13.38 -18.72
CA ARG A 512 -29.02 14.68 -19.05
C ARG A 512 -28.63 14.80 -20.52
N VAL A 513 -28.15 13.72 -21.14
CA VAL A 513 -27.86 13.72 -22.59
C VAL A 513 -29.15 13.84 -23.41
N GLY A 514 -30.25 13.24 -22.94
CA GLY A 514 -31.56 13.32 -23.60
C GLY A 514 -32.33 14.66 -23.45
N SER A 515 -31.87 15.58 -22.59
CA SER A 515 -32.52 16.89 -22.35
C SER A 515 -31.83 18.06 -23.05
N ASN A 516 -30.73 17.82 -23.78
CA ASN A 516 -30.01 18.80 -24.59
C ASN A 516 -30.13 18.52 -26.11
N VAL A 517 -31.23 17.89 -26.54
CA VAL A 517 -31.64 17.82 -27.95
C VAL A 517 -32.97 18.53 -28.14
#